data_AF-A0A3T0N970-F1
#
_entry.id   AF-A0A3T0N970-F1
#
_cell.length_a   1.000
_cell.length_b   1.000
_cell.length_c   1.000
_cell.angle_alpha   90.00
_cell.angle_beta   90.00
_cell.angle_gamma   90.00
#
_symmetry.space_group_name_H-M   'P 1'
#
loop_
_entity.id
_entity.type
_entity.pdbx_description
1 polymer ?
#
loop_
_entity_poly.entity_id
_entity_poly.type
_entity_poly.pdbx_seq_one_letter_code
_entity_poly.pdbx_strand_id
1 'polypeptide(L)'
;MPDGDTPTLRLEQNGSSGFTPQTWDVAGNETNFFVRDATNGSKLPFKIRPSAPTNSIYVDTDGDLGLGTASPRAALDVANGSIIASASGAVGLTLDDTSGSDPDFKLQYESGSARMSFAGTGQPELELKQNGNIVVAGTCVEFARGGSSFACTFAACGSASCAAAPSSCP
;
A
#
# COMPACT_ATOMS: atom_id res chain seq x y z
N MET A 1 -10.03 -39.36 22.40
CA MET A 1 -8.61 -39.11 22.68
C MET A 1 -8.41 -37.62 22.55
N PRO A 2 -7.61 -36.94 23.39
CA PRO A 2 -7.18 -35.60 23.00
C PRO A 2 -6.24 -35.84 21.82
N ASP A 3 -6.72 -35.58 20.60
CA ASP A 3 -5.89 -35.70 19.41
C ASP A 3 -4.71 -34.75 19.63
N GLY A 4 -3.54 -35.33 19.93
CA GLY A 4 -2.40 -34.62 20.54
C GLY A 4 -1.71 -33.64 19.60
N ASP A 5 -2.22 -33.52 18.39
CA ASP A 5 -1.76 -32.60 17.37
C ASP A 5 -2.90 -31.60 17.09
N THR A 6 -2.60 -30.32 17.29
CA THR A 6 -3.50 -29.18 17.06
C THR A 6 -4.70 -29.12 18.01
N PRO A 7 -4.47 -28.98 19.34
CA PRO A 7 -5.53 -28.61 20.28
C PRO A 7 -6.28 -27.37 19.78
N THR A 8 -7.61 -27.44 19.84
CA THR A 8 -8.49 -26.49 19.19
C THR A 8 -9.65 -26.10 20.11
N LEU A 9 -9.91 -24.79 20.21
CA LEU A 9 -11.18 -24.25 20.66
C LEU A 9 -12.06 -23.97 19.46
N ARG A 10 -13.27 -24.54 19.46
CA ARG A 10 -14.25 -24.35 18.38
C ARG A 10 -15.36 -23.39 18.78
N LEU A 11 -15.66 -22.46 17.88
CA LEU A 11 -16.77 -21.51 17.96
C LEU A 11 -17.73 -21.80 16.80
N GLU A 12 -18.96 -22.22 17.09
CA GLU A 12 -19.97 -22.59 16.10
C GLU A 12 -21.21 -21.69 16.18
N GLN A 13 -21.48 -20.96 15.11
CA GLN A 13 -22.77 -20.34 14.85
C GLN A 13 -23.61 -21.29 13.99
N ASN A 14 -24.79 -21.66 14.47
CA ASN A 14 -25.75 -22.45 13.72
C ASN A 14 -26.77 -21.57 12.97
N GLY A 15 -27.58 -22.19 12.12
CA GLY A 15 -28.61 -21.48 11.34
C GLY A 15 -29.93 -21.25 12.07
N SER A 16 -30.02 -21.56 13.37
CA SER A 16 -31.31 -21.58 14.09
C SER A 16 -31.98 -20.20 14.19
N SER A 17 -31.20 -19.12 14.09
CA SER A 17 -31.69 -17.73 14.10
C SER A 17 -31.70 -17.08 12.71
N GLY A 18 -31.72 -17.88 11.63
CA GLY A 18 -31.79 -17.39 10.25
C GLY A 18 -30.48 -16.86 9.67
N PHE A 19 -29.36 -17.01 10.39
CA PHE A 19 -28.02 -16.70 9.87
C PHE A 19 -27.45 -17.86 9.07
N THR A 20 -26.58 -17.57 8.10
CA THR A 20 -25.74 -18.60 7.47
C THR A 20 -24.83 -19.21 8.54
N PRO A 21 -24.79 -20.55 8.71
CA PRO A 21 -23.90 -21.17 9.69
C PRO A 21 -22.43 -20.83 9.44
N GLN A 22 -21.67 -20.61 10.51
CA GLN A 22 -20.26 -20.25 10.45
C GLN A 22 -19.50 -20.88 11.62
N THR A 23 -18.36 -21.49 11.34
CA THR A 23 -17.53 -22.17 12.32
C THR A 23 -16.11 -21.63 12.26
N TRP A 24 -15.59 -21.24 13.42
CA TRP A 24 -14.22 -20.78 13.60
C TRP A 24 -13.50 -21.66 14.61
N ASP A 25 -12.22 -21.93 14.33
CA ASP A 25 -11.34 -22.65 15.23
C ASP A 25 -10.19 -21.74 15.65
N VAL A 26 -9.89 -21.70 16.94
CA VAL A 26 -8.67 -21.10 17.52
C VAL A 26 -7.79 -22.25 17.97
N ALA A 27 -6.62 -22.40 17.37
CA ALA A 27 -5.79 -23.59 17.56
C ALA A 27 -4.31 -23.27 17.52
N GLY A 28 -3.51 -24.21 18.01
CA GLY A 28 -2.05 -24.11 17.93
C GLY A 28 -1.38 -25.48 17.96
N ASN A 29 -0.22 -25.58 17.32
CA ASN A 29 0.64 -26.76 17.30
C ASN A 29 2.11 -26.32 17.17
N GLU A 30 3.02 -27.28 17.00
CA GLU A 30 4.46 -27.06 16.87
C GLU A 30 4.86 -26.23 15.64
N THR A 31 3.95 -25.96 14.72
CA THR A 31 4.21 -25.20 13.50
C THR A 31 3.61 -23.80 13.51
N ASN A 32 2.52 -23.56 14.25
CA ASN A 32 1.88 -22.24 14.38
C ASN A 32 0.75 -22.17 15.44
N PHE A 33 0.44 -20.94 15.86
CA PHE A 33 -0.84 -20.52 16.45
C PHE A 33 -1.69 -19.83 15.38
N PHE A 34 -2.99 -20.11 15.31
CA PHE A 34 -3.83 -19.63 14.21
C PHE A 34 -5.32 -19.52 14.52
N VAL A 35 -6.02 -18.72 13.70
CA VAL A 35 -7.48 -18.69 13.59
C VAL A 35 -7.85 -19.30 12.24
N ARG A 36 -8.74 -20.30 12.24
CA ARG A 36 -9.19 -21.02 11.05
C ARG A 36 -10.67 -20.80 10.80
N ASP A 37 -11.00 -20.44 9.56
CA ASP A 37 -12.36 -20.48 9.03
C ASP A 37 -12.69 -21.92 8.59
N ALA A 38 -13.33 -22.69 9.47
CA ALA A 38 -13.62 -24.09 9.23
C ALA A 38 -14.77 -24.29 8.21
N THR A 39 -15.60 -23.26 8.01
CA THR A 39 -16.72 -23.29 7.05
C THR A 39 -16.25 -23.06 5.63
N ASN A 40 -15.39 -22.06 5.40
CA ASN A 40 -15.04 -21.60 4.05
C ASN A 40 -13.72 -22.17 3.55
N GLY A 41 -13.56 -23.50 3.68
CA GLY A 41 -12.41 -24.23 3.14
C GLY A 41 -11.17 -24.23 4.02
N SER A 42 -11.33 -24.16 5.35
CA SER A 42 -10.22 -24.22 6.32
C SER A 42 -9.16 -23.14 6.10
N LYS A 43 -9.57 -21.93 5.72
CA LYS A 43 -8.67 -20.79 5.51
C LYS A 43 -8.07 -20.34 6.83
N LEU A 44 -6.81 -19.88 6.79
CA LEU A 44 -6.07 -19.40 7.96
C LEU A 44 -5.79 -17.89 7.85
N PRO A 45 -6.80 -17.01 8.07
CA PRO A 45 -6.61 -15.57 7.93
C PRO A 45 -5.64 -14.97 8.94
N PHE A 46 -5.40 -15.65 10.07
CA PHE A 46 -4.40 -15.24 11.07
C PHE A 46 -3.53 -16.42 11.46
N LYS A 47 -2.21 -16.22 11.46
CA LYS A 47 -1.22 -17.24 11.77
C LYS A 47 0.07 -16.62 12.32
N ILE A 48 0.53 -17.10 13.47
CA ILE A 48 1.83 -16.79 14.06
C ILE A 48 2.67 -18.07 14.11
N ARG A 49 3.88 -18.04 13.56
CA ARG A 49 4.82 -19.18 13.65
C ARG A 49 5.57 -19.16 14.99
N PRO A 50 6.03 -20.32 15.48
CA PRO A 50 6.96 -20.38 16.61
C PRO A 50 8.15 -19.46 16.39
N SER A 51 8.62 -18.84 17.48
CA SER A 51 9.75 -17.91 17.49
C SER A 51 9.54 -16.60 16.71
N ALA A 52 8.29 -16.25 16.37
CA ALA A 52 7.97 -14.86 15.99
C ALA A 52 8.43 -13.91 17.12
N PRO A 53 9.24 -12.87 16.84
CA PRO A 53 9.77 -11.99 17.88
C PRO A 53 8.70 -11.29 18.72
N THR A 54 9.06 -10.90 19.94
CA THR A 54 8.24 -9.99 20.75
C THR A 54 7.93 -8.72 19.94
N ASN A 55 6.68 -8.26 20.01
CA ASN A 55 6.17 -7.10 19.27
C ASN A 55 6.15 -7.28 17.74
N SER A 56 6.04 -8.51 17.23
CA SER A 56 5.83 -8.77 15.79
C SER A 56 4.58 -8.06 15.25
N ILE A 57 3.49 -8.09 16.03
CA ILE A 57 2.28 -7.29 15.84
C ILE A 57 1.96 -6.74 17.23
N TYR A 58 2.01 -5.43 17.38
CA TYR A 58 1.83 -4.74 18.66
C TYR A 58 0.76 -3.67 18.51
N VAL A 59 -0.24 -3.65 19.38
CA VAL A 59 -1.23 -2.58 19.45
C VAL A 59 -0.97 -1.84 20.76
N ASP A 60 -0.58 -0.57 20.65
CA ASP A 60 -0.30 0.29 21.81
C ASP A 60 -1.60 0.77 22.47
N THR A 61 -1.48 1.33 23.66
CA THR A 61 -2.56 1.82 24.51
C THR A 61 -3.37 2.97 23.91
N ASP A 62 -2.79 3.72 22.99
CA ASP A 62 -3.46 4.76 22.19
C ASP A 62 -4.08 4.23 20.88
N GLY A 63 -3.86 2.94 20.58
CA GLY A 63 -4.41 2.24 19.42
C GLY A 63 -3.45 2.14 18.24
N ASP A 64 -2.23 2.68 18.34
CA ASP A 64 -1.25 2.64 17.26
C ASP A 64 -0.74 1.21 17.01
N LEU A 65 -0.57 0.85 15.73
CA LEU A 65 -0.10 -0.47 15.31
C LEU A 65 1.40 -0.46 15.03
N GLY A 66 2.17 -1.17 15.85
CA GLY A 66 3.59 -1.46 15.65
C GLY A 66 3.82 -2.80 14.96
N LEU A 67 4.60 -2.82 13.89
CA LEU A 67 5.17 -4.02 13.28
C LEU A 67 6.67 -4.06 13.58
N GLY A 68 7.06 -4.91 14.54
CA GLY A 68 8.44 -5.03 15.01
C GLY A 68 8.87 -3.96 16.02
N THR A 69 7.93 -3.19 16.58
CA THR A 69 8.18 -2.15 17.60
C THR A 69 7.04 -2.12 18.64
N ALA A 70 7.39 -1.83 19.89
CA ALA A 70 6.42 -1.55 20.97
C ALA A 70 6.31 -0.05 21.30
N SER A 71 6.89 0.80 20.46
CA SER A 71 6.78 2.25 20.58
C SER A 71 6.53 2.82 19.19
N PRO A 72 5.35 2.55 18.61
CA PRO A 72 4.97 3.14 17.34
C PRO A 72 4.96 4.67 17.47
N ARG A 73 5.35 5.38 16.40
CA ARG A 73 5.42 6.86 16.35
C ARG A 73 4.27 7.47 15.53
N ALA A 74 3.38 6.63 15.03
CA ALA A 74 2.22 6.95 14.21
C ALA A 74 1.26 5.77 14.26
N ALA A 75 0.03 5.98 13.79
CA ALA A 75 -1.04 4.97 13.74
C ALA A 75 -0.62 3.62 13.13
N LEU A 76 0.35 3.63 12.21
CA LEU A 76 1.06 2.44 11.75
C LEU A 76 2.56 2.74 11.67
N ASP A 77 3.39 2.02 12.44
CA ASP A 77 4.86 2.09 12.39
C ASP A 77 5.45 0.71 12.07
N VAL A 78 6.21 0.62 10.98
CA VAL A 78 6.94 -0.58 10.57
C VAL A 78 8.42 -0.37 10.87
N ALA A 79 8.94 -1.10 11.85
CA ALA A 79 10.34 -1.00 12.26
C ALA A 79 11.21 -2.09 11.60
N ASN A 80 12.50 -1.78 11.39
CA ASN A 80 13.56 -2.73 11.00
C ASN A 80 13.31 -3.54 9.71
N GLY A 81 12.53 -3.03 8.74
CA GLY A 81 12.21 -3.78 7.52
C GLY A 81 11.79 -2.93 6.33
N SER A 82 11.57 -3.60 5.20
CA SER A 82 11.01 -3.02 3.98
C SER A 82 9.52 -3.36 3.85
N ILE A 83 8.74 -2.46 3.27
CA ILE A 83 7.34 -2.74 2.90
C ILE A 83 7.31 -3.20 1.45
N ILE A 84 6.74 -4.39 1.20
CA ILE A 84 6.53 -4.94 -0.15
C ILE A 84 5.03 -5.00 -0.41
N ALA A 85 4.58 -4.28 -1.43
CA ALA A 85 3.22 -4.41 -1.97
C ALA A 85 3.30 -5.16 -3.31
N SER A 86 2.44 -6.16 -3.51
CA SER A 86 2.43 -6.98 -4.72
C SER A 86 1.01 -7.33 -5.15
N ALA A 87 0.77 -7.30 -6.45
CA ALA A 87 -0.48 -7.68 -7.09
C ALA A 87 -0.18 -8.19 -8.50
N SER A 88 -1.09 -8.96 -9.10
CA SER A 88 -1.02 -9.37 -10.51
C SER A 88 -1.39 -8.24 -11.49
N GLY A 89 -1.52 -7.01 -11.00
CA GLY A 89 -1.92 -5.82 -11.75
C GLY A 89 -1.23 -4.59 -11.19
N ALA A 90 -1.93 -3.47 -11.14
CA ALA A 90 -1.37 -2.26 -10.57
C ALA A 90 -1.09 -2.40 -9.07
N VAL A 91 0.06 -1.90 -8.64
CA VAL A 91 0.44 -1.77 -7.23
C VAL A 91 0.61 -0.29 -6.92
N GLY A 92 0.08 0.20 -5.81
CA GLY A 92 0.23 1.60 -5.46
C GLY A 92 0.18 1.91 -3.98
N LEU A 93 0.62 3.11 -3.66
CA LEU A 93 0.44 3.79 -2.38
C LEU A 93 -0.45 5.00 -2.63
N THR A 94 -1.47 5.18 -1.79
CA THR A 94 -2.43 6.29 -1.88
C THR A 94 -2.42 7.07 -0.57
N LEU A 95 -2.31 8.39 -0.67
CA LEU A 95 -2.58 9.35 0.40
C LEU A 95 -3.91 10.02 0.06
N ASP A 96 -4.84 9.99 1.01
CA ASP A 96 -6.23 10.38 0.81
C ASP A 96 -6.71 11.26 1.97
N ASP A 97 -6.86 12.56 1.74
CA ASP A 97 -7.66 13.44 2.58
C ASP A 97 -9.13 13.22 2.27
N THR A 98 -9.75 12.46 3.16
CA THR A 98 -11.18 12.10 3.13
C THR A 98 -12.14 13.31 3.18
N SER A 99 -11.64 14.54 3.29
CA SER A 99 -12.43 15.75 3.10
C SER A 99 -12.94 15.91 1.65
N GLY A 100 -12.29 15.26 0.67
CA GLY A 100 -12.67 15.21 -0.75
C GLY A 100 -13.19 13.84 -1.22
N SER A 101 -13.58 13.76 -2.50
CA SER A 101 -14.04 12.50 -3.14
C SER A 101 -12.93 11.75 -3.89
N ASP A 102 -11.78 12.39 -4.09
CA ASP A 102 -10.64 11.86 -4.82
C ASP A 102 -9.40 11.93 -3.93
N PRO A 103 -8.53 10.90 -3.95
CA PRO A 103 -7.33 10.88 -3.13
C PRO A 103 -6.30 11.88 -3.64
N ASP A 104 -5.72 12.66 -2.73
CA ASP A 104 -4.83 13.76 -3.06
C ASP A 104 -3.57 13.33 -3.79
N PHE A 105 -3.01 12.17 -3.44
CA PHE A 105 -1.76 11.72 -4.04
C PHE A 105 -1.66 10.20 -4.16
N LYS A 106 -1.24 9.74 -5.32
CA LYS A 106 -1.00 8.33 -5.61
C LYS A 106 0.38 8.14 -6.22
N LEU A 107 1.09 7.11 -5.76
CA LEU A 107 2.18 6.50 -6.50
C LEU A 107 1.72 5.13 -6.96
N GLN A 108 1.89 4.82 -8.24
CA GLN A 108 1.44 3.55 -8.80
C GLN A 108 2.47 3.00 -9.77
N TYR A 109 2.68 1.68 -9.73
CA TYR A 109 3.34 0.96 -10.79
C TYR A 109 2.31 0.12 -11.53
N GLU A 110 2.16 0.37 -12.83
CA GLU A 110 1.24 -0.36 -13.70
C GLU A 110 1.82 -0.47 -15.09
N SER A 111 1.73 -1.68 -15.69
CA SER A 111 2.11 -1.91 -17.09
C SER A 111 3.50 -1.39 -17.47
N GLY A 112 4.47 -1.48 -16.56
CA GLY A 112 5.84 -1.03 -16.80
C GLY A 112 6.07 0.47 -16.67
N SER A 113 5.17 1.19 -16.02
CA SER A 113 5.35 2.62 -15.75
C SER A 113 5.11 2.93 -14.27
N ALA A 114 6.04 3.68 -13.68
CA ALA A 114 5.87 4.28 -12.36
C ALA A 114 5.25 5.66 -12.52
N ARG A 115 4.10 5.88 -11.89
CA ARG A 115 3.23 7.05 -12.06
C ARG A 115 3.06 7.75 -10.73
N MET A 116 3.05 9.06 -10.76
CA MET A 116 2.59 9.91 -9.68
C MET A 116 1.37 10.68 -10.17
N SER A 117 0.30 10.67 -9.40
CA SER A 117 -0.92 11.40 -9.76
C SER A 117 -1.59 12.09 -8.57
N PHE A 118 -2.27 13.21 -8.84
CA PHE A 118 -3.11 13.92 -7.88
C PHE A 118 -4.61 13.64 -8.09
N ALA A 119 -5.42 14.02 -7.10
CA ALA A 119 -6.88 13.96 -7.16
C ALA A 119 -7.45 14.65 -8.42
N GLY A 120 -8.43 14.00 -9.08
CA GLY A 120 -9.26 14.61 -10.11
C GLY A 120 -8.61 14.87 -11.48
N THR A 121 -7.35 14.48 -11.70
CA THR A 121 -6.63 14.83 -12.94
C THR A 121 -6.83 13.82 -14.08
N GLY A 122 -7.22 12.58 -13.74
CA GLY A 122 -7.54 11.53 -14.72
C GLY A 122 -6.37 11.04 -15.56
N GLN A 123 -5.16 11.56 -15.36
CA GLN A 123 -3.90 11.21 -16.04
C GLN A 123 -2.74 11.33 -15.04
N PRO A 124 -1.61 10.63 -15.23
CA PRO A 124 -0.43 10.83 -14.39
C PRO A 124 0.20 12.21 -14.65
N GLU A 125 0.45 12.98 -13.60
CA GLU A 125 1.24 14.23 -13.68
C GLU A 125 2.72 13.94 -13.99
N LEU A 126 3.23 12.81 -13.51
CA LEU A 126 4.58 12.33 -13.81
C LEU A 126 4.56 10.83 -14.05
N GLU A 127 5.22 10.38 -15.12
CA GLU A 127 5.34 8.97 -15.47
C GLU A 127 6.78 8.63 -15.89
N LEU A 128 7.42 7.69 -15.20
CA LEU A 128 8.66 7.04 -15.63
C LEU A 128 8.31 5.70 -16.29
N LYS A 129 8.65 5.58 -17.56
CA LYS A 129 8.42 4.36 -18.35
C LYS A 129 9.61 3.41 -18.25
N GLN A 130 9.36 2.12 -18.40
CA GLN A 130 10.40 1.08 -18.42
C GLN A 130 11.51 1.29 -19.46
N ASN A 131 11.23 2.02 -20.54
CA ASN A 131 12.23 2.36 -21.55
C ASN A 131 13.13 3.55 -21.12
N GLY A 132 12.98 4.06 -19.90
CA GLY A 132 13.77 5.16 -19.33
C GLY A 132 13.19 6.54 -19.61
N ASN A 133 12.13 6.66 -20.41
CA ASN A 133 11.51 7.95 -20.69
C ASN A 133 10.75 8.47 -19.47
N ILE A 134 10.88 9.78 -19.21
CA ILE A 134 10.06 10.50 -18.24
C ILE A 134 9.06 11.37 -19.00
N VAL A 135 7.80 11.29 -18.62
CA VAL A 135 6.73 12.18 -19.08
C VAL A 135 6.32 13.05 -17.89
N VAL A 136 6.33 14.36 -18.08
CA VAL A 136 5.77 15.33 -17.14
C VAL A 136 4.59 15.98 -17.85
N ALA A 137 3.39 15.81 -17.31
CA ALA A 137 2.20 16.46 -17.84
C ALA A 137 2.17 17.94 -17.41
N GLY A 138 1.43 18.74 -18.16
CA GLY A 138 1.40 20.20 -17.99
C GLY A 138 2.23 20.92 -19.04
N THR A 139 2.29 22.26 -18.93
CA THR A 139 2.88 23.13 -19.94
C THR A 139 4.22 23.75 -19.53
N CYS A 140 4.68 23.52 -18.30
CA CYS A 140 5.88 24.15 -17.76
C CYS A 140 6.66 23.21 -16.86
N VAL A 141 8.00 23.23 -16.99
CA VAL A 141 8.96 22.64 -16.06
C VAL A 141 9.98 23.72 -15.74
N GLU A 142 10.04 24.15 -14.48
CA GLU A 142 10.92 25.22 -14.02
C GLU A 142 12.20 24.66 -13.38
N PHE A 143 13.37 25.17 -13.79
CA PHE A 143 14.65 24.91 -13.13
C PHE A 143 15.18 26.23 -12.58
N ALA A 144 15.19 26.37 -11.25
CA ALA A 144 15.70 27.57 -10.57
C ALA A 144 17.12 27.34 -10.03
N ARG A 145 18.05 28.27 -10.30
CA ARG A 145 19.37 28.31 -9.65
C ARG A 145 19.62 29.72 -9.11
N GLY A 146 19.65 29.85 -7.78
CA GLY A 146 20.18 31.04 -7.10
C GLY A 146 19.57 32.38 -7.53
N GLY A 147 18.23 32.49 -7.58
CA GLY A 147 17.52 33.74 -7.86
C GLY A 147 17.27 34.05 -9.34
N SER A 148 17.73 33.20 -10.26
CA SER A 148 17.34 33.20 -11.67
C SER A 148 16.75 31.86 -12.05
N SER A 149 15.48 31.86 -12.47
CA SER A 149 14.82 30.72 -13.09
C SER A 149 15.12 30.75 -14.59
N PHE A 150 15.52 29.61 -15.16
CA PHE A 150 15.50 29.41 -16.60
C PHE A 150 14.55 28.26 -16.89
N ALA A 151 13.43 28.55 -17.54
CA ALA A 151 12.50 27.54 -18.00
C ALA A 151 13.10 26.86 -19.25
N CYS A 152 13.45 25.58 -19.15
CA CYS A 152 13.71 24.77 -20.33
C CYS A 152 12.35 24.29 -20.85
N THR A 153 11.85 24.87 -21.93
CA THR A 153 10.70 24.29 -22.63
C THR A 153 11.18 23.12 -23.46
N PHE A 154 10.89 21.92 -23.01
CA PHE A 154 11.06 20.72 -23.81
C PHE A 154 9.92 20.69 -24.84
N ALA A 155 10.16 21.26 -26.02
CA ALA A 155 9.23 21.04 -27.12
C ALA A 155 9.38 19.59 -27.57
N ALA A 156 8.32 18.79 -27.46
CA ALA A 156 8.17 17.59 -28.28
C ALA A 156 8.02 18.08 -29.73
N CYS A 157 9.13 18.30 -30.41
CA CYS A 157 9.13 18.83 -31.75
C CYS A 157 9.14 17.67 -32.75
N GLY A 158 8.29 17.76 -33.78
CA GLY A 158 8.46 16.96 -35.00
C GLY A 158 9.69 17.35 -35.83
N SER A 159 10.56 18.23 -35.32
CA SER A 159 11.80 18.71 -35.97
C SER A 159 12.88 19.11 -34.93
N ALA A 160 14.13 19.30 -35.38
CA ALA A 160 15.32 19.31 -34.51
C ALA A 160 15.57 20.60 -33.67
N SER A 161 14.60 21.50 -33.49
CA SER A 161 14.81 22.74 -32.74
C SER A 161 13.61 23.13 -31.87
N CYS A 162 13.90 23.52 -30.61
CA CYS A 162 12.94 24.08 -29.65
C CYS A 162 13.02 25.62 -29.68
N ALA A 163 11.87 26.31 -29.66
CA ALA A 163 11.82 27.76 -29.52
C ALA A 163 11.89 28.18 -28.04
N ALA A 164 12.39 29.39 -27.78
CA ALA A 164 12.44 29.97 -26.43
C ALA A 164 11.02 30.31 -25.93
N ALA A 165 10.71 29.90 -24.70
CA ALA A 165 9.49 30.27 -23.98
C ALA A 165 9.76 31.45 -23.02
N PRO A 166 8.71 32.10 -22.47
CA PRO A 166 8.86 33.10 -21.41
C PRO A 166 9.68 32.59 -20.22
N SER A 167 10.38 33.49 -19.54
CA SER A 167 11.34 33.20 -18.46
C SER A 167 10.71 32.68 -17.15
N SER A 168 9.39 32.54 -17.08
CA SER A 168 8.67 32.09 -15.89
C SER A 168 7.47 31.22 -16.28
N CYS A 169 7.13 30.24 -15.45
CA CYS A 169 5.83 29.59 -15.52
C CYS A 169 4.71 30.65 -15.30
N PRO A 170 3.50 30.44 -15.86
CA PRO A 170 2.35 31.30 -15.57
C PRO A 170 2.01 31.35 -14.08
#